data_AF-A0A6P7TZK7-F1
#
_entry.id   AF-A0A6P7TZK7-F1
#
_cell.length_a   1.000
_cell.length_b   1.000
_cell.length_c   1.000
_cell.angle_alpha   90.00
_cell.angle_beta   90.00
_cell.angle_gamma   90.00
#
_symmetry.space_group_name_H-M   'P 1'
#
loop_
_entity.id
_entity.type
_entity.pdbx_description
1 polymer ?
#
loop_
_entity_poly.entity_id
_entity_poly.type
_entity_poly.pdbx_seq_one_letter_code
_entity_poly.pdbx_strand_id
1 'polypeptide(L)'
;MKMIQFLFKFAIFLLNFTSIVLSAAIPNQCEIPTNLKVQYESLSNAAIGNNFFLPAEMSPAGSKQSLTDGDKTCPTSTASTNNIRERSTCPWYLTITHDTTIFPPSRTEVMCRCTKCLDTDSGNHECVMVYTPMTVLKRTGECVDGLYVYKPSVIKVATACACARKVDVIEKETEHDYES
;
A
#
# COMPACT_ATOMS: atom_id res chain seq x y z
N MET A 1 -10.44 33.68 -59.96
CA MET A 1 -10.34 34.45 -58.70
C MET A 1 -11.19 33.86 -57.55
N LYS A 2 -12.46 33.48 -57.78
CA LYS A 2 -13.34 32.87 -56.73
C LYS A 2 -12.86 31.52 -56.18
N MET A 3 -12.25 30.66 -56.99
CA MET A 3 -11.81 29.32 -56.57
C MET A 3 -10.63 29.37 -55.58
N ILE A 4 -9.70 30.30 -55.80
CA ILE A 4 -8.55 30.53 -54.89
C ILE A 4 -9.05 31.01 -53.52
N GLN A 5 -10.05 31.89 -53.50
CA GLN A 5 -10.65 32.39 -52.27
C GLN A 5 -11.38 31.29 -51.47
N PHE A 6 -11.94 30.28 -52.16
CA PHE A 6 -12.59 29.13 -51.54
C PHE A 6 -11.55 28.17 -50.94
N LEU A 7 -10.44 27.92 -51.64
CA LEU A 7 -9.34 27.11 -51.13
C LEU A 7 -8.66 27.74 -49.91
N PHE A 8 -8.49 29.06 -49.89
CA PHE A 8 -8.00 29.78 -48.71
C PHE A 8 -8.94 29.65 -47.52
N LYS A 9 -10.26 29.81 -47.72
CA LYS A 9 -11.23 29.64 -46.64
C LYS A 9 -11.28 28.20 -46.11
N PHE A 10 -11.17 27.21 -47.00
CA PHE A 10 -11.14 25.79 -46.62
C PHE A 10 -9.86 25.42 -45.87
N ALA A 11 -8.70 25.94 -46.30
CA ALA A 11 -7.42 25.76 -45.62
C ALA A 11 -7.41 26.43 -44.24
N ILE A 12 -7.97 27.65 -44.12
CA ILE A 12 -8.16 28.32 -42.82
C ILE A 12 -9.09 27.50 -41.92
N PHE A 13 -10.17 26.94 -42.47
CA PHE A 13 -11.09 26.10 -41.69
C PHE A 13 -10.42 24.82 -41.19
N LEU A 14 -9.62 24.14 -42.03
CA LEU A 14 -8.83 22.97 -41.63
C LEU A 14 -7.78 23.30 -40.58
N LEU A 15 -7.06 24.44 -40.71
CA LEU A 15 -6.09 24.91 -39.72
C LEU A 15 -6.75 25.23 -38.37
N ASN A 16 -7.97 25.81 -38.38
CA ASN A 16 -8.73 26.04 -37.16
C ASN A 16 -9.25 24.72 -36.55
N PHE A 17 -9.65 23.75 -37.38
CA PHE A 17 -10.12 22.45 -36.90
C PHE A 17 -8.99 21.62 -36.27
N THR A 18 -7.78 21.67 -36.83
CA THR A 18 -6.58 21.04 -36.23
C THR A 18 -6.11 21.78 -34.98
N SER A 19 -6.43 23.07 -34.82
CA SER A 19 -6.09 23.85 -33.63
C SER A 19 -7.11 23.71 -32.49
N ILE A 20 -8.30 23.15 -32.74
CA ILE A 20 -9.32 22.86 -31.71
C ILE A 20 -9.10 21.50 -31.05
N VAL A 21 -8.23 20.64 -31.59
CA VAL A 21 -7.64 19.53 -30.83
C VAL A 21 -6.50 20.08 -29.94
N LEU A 22 -6.81 21.17 -29.22
CA LEU A 22 -5.99 21.69 -28.15
C LEU A 22 -6.23 20.78 -26.97
N SER A 23 -5.39 19.76 -26.87
CA SER A 23 -4.88 19.18 -25.63
C SER A 23 -5.79 19.45 -24.43
N ALA A 24 -6.76 18.57 -24.18
CA ALA A 24 -7.17 18.39 -22.79
C ALA A 24 -5.88 18.03 -22.06
N ALA A 25 -5.34 18.98 -21.30
CA ALA A 25 -4.16 18.75 -20.50
C ALA A 25 -4.52 17.58 -19.59
N ILE A 26 -4.01 16.39 -19.91
CA ILE A 26 -4.15 15.22 -19.05
C ILE A 26 -3.61 15.70 -17.70
N PRO A 27 -4.43 15.70 -16.64
CA PRO A 27 -3.98 16.26 -15.38
C PRO A 27 -2.73 15.49 -14.96
N ASN A 28 -1.60 16.20 -14.90
CA ASN A 28 -0.31 15.65 -14.50
C ASN A 28 -0.29 15.21 -13.03
N GLN A 29 -1.41 15.42 -12.32
CA GLN A 29 -1.57 15.17 -10.91
C GLN A 29 -2.77 14.25 -10.74
N CYS A 30 -2.49 13.01 -10.34
CA CYS A 30 -3.51 12.11 -9.86
C CYS A 30 -4.04 12.64 -8.52
N GLU A 31 -5.35 12.90 -8.46
CA GLU A 31 -6.07 13.25 -7.25
C GLU A 31 -7.17 12.21 -7.02
N ILE A 32 -7.43 11.88 -5.76
CA ILE A 32 -8.55 10.99 -5.42
C ILE A 32 -9.85 11.74 -5.76
N PRO A 33 -10.66 11.26 -6.74
CA PRO A 33 -11.87 11.97 -7.15
C PRO A 33 -12.87 12.06 -6.01
N THR A 34 -13.54 13.19 -5.84
CA THR A 34 -14.60 13.35 -4.83
C THR A 34 -15.85 12.51 -5.14
N ASN A 35 -15.99 12.05 -6.39
CA ASN A 35 -17.11 11.25 -6.88
C ASN A 35 -16.77 9.76 -7.10
N LEU A 36 -15.86 9.20 -6.28
CA LEU A 36 -15.41 7.79 -6.33
C LEU A 36 -16.54 6.78 -6.54
N LYS A 37 -17.64 6.89 -5.81
CA LYS A 37 -18.78 5.96 -5.90
C LYS A 37 -19.40 5.94 -7.31
N VAL A 38 -19.63 7.11 -7.88
CA VAL A 38 -20.21 7.25 -9.23
C VAL A 38 -19.25 6.75 -10.30
N GLN A 39 -17.94 7.03 -10.15
CA GLN A 39 -16.93 6.48 -11.06
C GLN A 39 -16.84 4.96 -10.99
N TYR A 40 -16.85 4.39 -9.77
CA TYR A 40 -16.85 2.94 -9.58
C TYR A 40 -18.05 2.29 -10.25
N GLU A 41 -19.27 2.81 -10.00
CA GLU A 41 -20.50 2.32 -10.64
C GLU A 41 -20.42 2.43 -12.18
N SER A 42 -19.90 3.55 -12.70
CA SER A 42 -19.70 3.73 -14.14
C SER A 42 -18.70 2.72 -14.72
N LEU A 43 -17.57 2.47 -14.04
CA LEU A 43 -16.53 1.54 -14.49
C LEU A 43 -16.97 0.08 -14.40
N SER A 44 -17.66 -0.30 -13.32
CA SER A 44 -18.23 -1.64 -13.18
C SER A 44 -19.28 -1.93 -14.24
N ASN A 45 -20.08 -0.92 -14.62
CA ASN A 45 -21.10 -1.05 -15.65
C ASN A 45 -20.52 -1.02 -17.08
N ALA A 46 -19.37 -0.36 -17.28
CA ALA A 46 -18.68 -0.26 -18.56
C ALA A 46 -17.66 -1.39 -18.82
N ALA A 47 -17.49 -2.32 -17.89
CA ALA A 47 -16.48 -3.38 -17.99
C ALA A 47 -16.71 -4.30 -19.21
N ILE A 48 -16.02 -3.99 -20.30
CA ILE A 48 -15.84 -4.85 -21.48
C ILE A 48 -14.48 -5.55 -21.30
N GLY A 49 -14.46 -6.78 -20.77
CA GLY A 49 -13.24 -7.58 -20.58
C GLY A 49 -12.98 -8.07 -19.14
N ASN A 50 -11.77 -8.57 -18.87
CA ASN A 50 -11.37 -9.20 -17.60
C ASN A 50 -10.82 -8.21 -16.56
N ASN A 51 -11.39 -7.01 -16.43
CA ASN A 51 -10.89 -6.01 -15.50
C ASN A 51 -11.50 -6.22 -14.10
N PHE A 52 -10.66 -6.49 -13.10
CA PHE A 52 -11.07 -6.67 -11.71
C PHE A 52 -11.06 -5.32 -10.97
N PHE A 53 -12.24 -4.81 -10.64
CA PHE A 53 -12.40 -3.58 -9.85
C PHE A 53 -12.67 -3.95 -8.39
N LEU A 54 -11.84 -3.44 -7.47
CA LEU A 54 -12.07 -3.56 -6.03
C LEU A 54 -12.86 -2.34 -5.55
N PRO A 55 -14.04 -2.52 -4.92
CA PRO A 55 -14.77 -1.44 -4.25
C PRO A 55 -13.85 -0.69 -3.29
N ALA A 56 -13.99 0.64 -3.24
CA ALA A 56 -13.24 1.47 -2.29
C ALA A 56 -13.52 1.06 -0.82
N GLU A 57 -14.69 0.47 -0.57
CA GLU A 57 -15.12 -0.08 0.71
C GLU A 57 -14.42 -1.40 1.11
N MET A 58 -13.80 -2.11 0.14
CA MET A 58 -12.99 -3.31 0.42
C MET A 58 -11.58 -2.96 0.90
N SER A 59 -11.12 -1.72 0.70
CA SER A 59 -10.01 -1.18 1.47
C SER A 59 -10.51 -0.93 2.88
N PRO A 60 -9.84 -1.41 3.95
CA PRO A 60 -10.23 -1.09 5.31
C PRO A 60 -10.40 0.43 5.41
N ALA A 61 -11.60 0.88 5.77
CA ALA A 61 -11.90 2.30 5.91
C ALA A 61 -10.82 2.89 6.81
N GLY A 62 -9.98 3.75 6.24
CA GLY A 62 -8.83 4.33 6.90
C GLY A 62 -9.31 5.19 8.07
N SER A 63 -9.55 4.56 9.22
CA SER A 63 -9.52 5.29 10.47
C SER A 63 -8.11 5.83 10.57
N LYS A 64 -7.98 7.16 10.50
CA LYS A 64 -6.70 7.86 10.74
C LYS A 64 -6.18 7.63 12.17
N GLN A 65 -6.93 6.93 13.02
CA GLN A 65 -6.47 6.53 14.34
C GLN A 65 -5.69 5.24 14.22
N SER A 66 -4.42 5.28 14.66
CA SER A 66 -3.59 4.09 14.90
C SER A 66 -4.30 3.20 15.91
N LEU A 67 -5.12 2.27 15.42
CA LEU A 67 -5.75 1.25 16.26
C LEU A 67 -4.64 0.33 16.77
N THR A 68 -4.51 0.24 18.08
CA THR A 68 -3.66 -0.76 18.72
C THR A 68 -4.54 -1.72 19.50
N ASP A 69 -4.33 -3.02 19.29
CA ASP A 69 -5.02 -4.10 20.01
C ASP A 69 -4.01 -4.87 20.87
N GLY A 70 -4.27 -4.90 22.18
CA GLY A 70 -3.41 -5.54 23.18
C GLY A 70 -2.64 -4.55 24.07
N ASP A 71 -2.13 -5.07 25.18
CA ASP A 71 -1.28 -4.33 26.11
C ASP A 71 0.12 -4.14 25.50
N LYS A 72 0.69 -2.94 25.65
CA LYS A 72 2.02 -2.59 25.16
C LYS A 72 3.13 -2.85 26.18
N THR A 73 2.76 -3.05 27.44
CA THR A 73 3.68 -3.22 28.56
C THR A 73 4.28 -4.62 28.53
N CYS A 74 5.59 -4.75 28.71
CA CYS A 74 6.22 -6.06 28.89
C CYS A 74 5.76 -6.68 30.22
N PRO A 75 5.14 -7.86 30.23
CA PRO A 75 4.70 -8.49 31.47
C PRO A 75 5.90 -9.04 32.25
N THR A 76 5.75 -9.20 33.56
CA THR A 76 6.83 -9.71 34.44
C THR A 76 7.00 -11.22 34.35
N SER A 77 5.95 -11.94 33.93
CA SER A 77 5.93 -13.39 33.78
C SER A 77 5.05 -13.80 32.61
N THR A 78 5.27 -14.98 32.05
CA THR A 78 4.43 -15.50 30.97
C THR A 78 2.99 -15.72 31.43
N ALA A 79 2.02 -15.33 30.60
CA ALA A 79 0.61 -15.49 30.90
C ALA A 79 0.14 -16.95 30.69
N SER A 80 -0.64 -17.49 31.63
CA SER A 80 -1.32 -18.79 31.46
C SER A 80 -2.64 -18.63 30.70
N THR A 81 -2.56 -18.39 29.39
CA THR A 81 -3.71 -18.19 28.49
C THR A 81 -3.53 -18.94 27.17
N ASN A 82 -4.63 -19.24 26.49
CA ASN A 82 -4.62 -19.86 25.15
C ASN A 82 -4.24 -18.87 24.04
N ASN A 83 -4.26 -17.56 24.32
CA ASN A 83 -3.86 -16.53 23.35
C ASN A 83 -2.33 -16.53 23.18
N ILE A 84 -1.86 -16.98 22.01
CA ILE A 84 -0.42 -17.08 21.69
C ILE A 84 0.33 -15.75 21.87
N ARG A 85 -0.31 -14.61 21.60
CA ARG A 85 0.31 -13.28 21.72
C ARG A 85 0.70 -12.94 23.15
N GLU A 86 -0.06 -13.48 24.11
CA GLU A 86 0.10 -13.23 25.54
C GLU A 86 0.98 -14.29 26.23
N ARG A 87 0.90 -15.56 25.78
CA ARG A 87 1.70 -16.67 26.36
C ARG A 87 3.04 -16.94 25.66
N SER A 88 3.43 -16.11 24.70
CA SER A 88 4.75 -16.17 24.07
C SER A 88 5.84 -15.67 25.05
N THR A 89 7.05 -16.23 24.96
CA THR A 89 8.22 -15.67 25.67
C THR A 89 8.60 -14.28 25.17
N CYS A 90 8.16 -13.93 23.97
CA CYS A 90 8.23 -12.58 23.42
C CYS A 90 6.81 -12.15 23.07
N PRO A 91 6.02 -11.66 24.04
CA PRO A 91 4.63 -11.30 23.79
C PRO A 91 4.54 -10.03 22.95
N TRP A 92 3.42 -9.85 22.25
CA TRP A 92 3.26 -8.77 21.28
C TRP A 92 1.83 -8.20 21.22
N TYR A 93 1.73 -6.96 20.75
CA TYR A 93 0.45 -6.30 20.44
C TYR A 93 0.33 -6.05 18.94
N LEU A 94 -0.88 -5.73 18.49
CA LEU A 94 -1.16 -5.40 17.09
C LEU A 94 -1.27 -3.89 16.91
N THR A 95 -0.77 -3.39 15.78
CA THR A 95 -0.94 -2.01 15.34
C THR A 95 -1.42 -1.98 13.90
N ILE A 96 -2.33 -1.07 13.58
CA ILE A 96 -2.70 -0.82 12.19
C ILE A 96 -1.74 0.22 11.60
N THR A 97 -0.98 -0.17 10.59
CA THR A 97 -0.14 0.71 9.78
C THR A 97 -0.91 1.15 8.55
N HIS A 98 -0.82 2.44 8.22
CA HIS A 98 -1.46 3.04 7.05
C HIS A 98 -0.43 3.64 6.10
N ASP A 99 -0.42 3.18 4.86
CA ASP A 99 0.43 3.63 3.78
C ASP A 99 -0.42 3.78 2.50
N THR A 100 -0.73 5.02 2.14
CA THR A 100 -1.54 5.32 0.96
C THR A 100 -0.86 4.94 -0.36
N THR A 101 0.45 4.66 -0.36
CA THR A 101 1.22 4.31 -1.55
C THR A 101 1.09 2.84 -1.95
N ILE A 102 0.43 2.03 -1.13
CA ILE A 102 0.18 0.63 -1.42
C ILE A 102 -1.30 0.28 -1.27
N PHE A 103 -1.73 -0.78 -1.92
CA PHE A 103 -3.04 -1.38 -1.73
C PHE A 103 -2.90 -2.85 -1.27
N PRO A 104 -3.62 -3.27 -0.20
CA PRO A 104 -4.48 -2.44 0.64
C PRO A 104 -3.66 -1.42 1.45
N PRO A 105 -4.17 -0.19 1.65
CA PRO A 105 -3.42 0.89 2.28
C PRO A 105 -3.30 0.74 3.79
N SER A 106 -4.17 -0.05 4.42
CA SER A 106 -4.10 -0.36 5.84
C SER A 106 -3.76 -1.84 6.03
N ARG A 107 -2.83 -2.14 6.93
CA ARG A 107 -2.47 -3.51 7.31
C ARG A 107 -2.18 -3.60 8.80
N THR A 108 -2.38 -4.79 9.36
CA THR A 108 -2.07 -5.05 10.76
C THR A 108 -0.64 -5.57 10.87
N GLU A 109 0.17 -4.96 11.74
CA GLU A 109 1.52 -5.39 12.07
C GLU A 109 1.66 -5.70 13.56
N VAL A 110 2.61 -6.58 13.86
CA VAL A 110 2.95 -7.01 15.21
C VAL A 110 4.08 -6.16 15.77
N MET A 111 3.95 -5.73 17.03
CA MET A 111 4.98 -5.04 17.77
C MET A 111 5.31 -5.78 19.07
N CYS A 112 6.59 -6.10 19.29
CA CYS A 112 7.03 -6.80 20.49
C CYS A 112 6.88 -5.91 21.72
N ARG A 113 6.32 -6.45 22.80
CA ARG A 113 6.15 -5.75 24.08
C ARG A 113 7.44 -5.68 24.88
N CYS A 114 8.29 -6.70 24.72
CA CYS A 114 9.53 -6.88 25.46
C CYS A 114 10.74 -6.75 24.53
N THR A 115 11.87 -6.33 25.10
CA THR A 115 13.19 -6.37 24.42
C THR A 115 13.94 -7.65 24.74
N LYS A 116 13.75 -8.21 25.94
CA LYS A 116 14.33 -9.49 26.37
C LYS A 116 13.24 -10.57 26.39
N CYS A 117 13.65 -11.81 26.16
CA CYS A 117 12.74 -12.94 26.29
C CYS A 117 12.36 -13.16 27.76
N LEU A 118 11.07 -13.40 28.00
CA LEU A 118 10.56 -13.85 29.28
C LEU A 118 11.03 -15.28 29.57
N ASP A 119 11.14 -15.59 30.86
CA ASP A 119 11.49 -16.92 31.38
C ASP A 119 12.79 -17.52 30.79
N THR A 120 13.71 -16.65 30.34
CA THR A 120 15.01 -17.03 29.79
C THR A 120 16.11 -16.37 30.61
N ASP A 121 16.90 -17.17 31.34
CA ASP A 121 17.96 -16.68 32.23
C ASP A 121 19.20 -16.16 31.49
N SER A 122 19.31 -16.42 30.19
CA SER A 122 20.47 -16.02 29.39
C SER A 122 20.31 -14.58 28.85
N GLY A 123 21.23 -13.70 29.22
CA GLY A 123 21.30 -12.32 28.69
C GLY A 123 21.63 -12.20 27.19
N ASN A 124 21.84 -13.34 26.51
CA ASN A 124 22.22 -13.42 25.10
C ASN A 124 21.03 -13.66 24.14
N HIS A 125 19.80 -13.54 24.63
CA HIS A 125 18.62 -13.58 23.77
C HIS A 125 17.85 -12.26 23.85
N GLU A 126 17.14 -11.95 22.77
CA GLU A 126 16.30 -10.78 22.63
C GLU A 126 15.04 -11.10 21.85
N CYS A 127 14.02 -10.27 22.06
CA CYS A 127 12.79 -10.35 21.30
C CYS A 127 12.93 -9.56 20.01
N VAL A 128 12.69 -10.24 18.89
CA VAL A 128 12.75 -9.65 17.55
C VAL A 128 11.43 -9.84 16.83
N MET A 129 11.07 -8.89 15.97
CA MET A 129 9.95 -9.05 15.05
C MET A 129 10.30 -10.06 13.97
N VAL A 130 9.36 -10.95 13.68
CA VAL A 130 9.44 -11.87 12.54
C VAL A 130 8.69 -11.24 11.38
N TYR A 131 9.43 -10.99 10.29
CA TYR A 131 8.88 -10.40 9.07
C TYR A 131 8.53 -11.47 8.05
N THR A 132 7.33 -11.41 7.51
CA THR A 132 6.85 -12.28 6.42
C THR A 132 6.63 -11.47 5.15
N PRO A 133 7.01 -11.97 3.96
CA PRO A 133 6.71 -11.31 2.70
C PRO A 133 5.20 -11.28 2.43
N MET A 134 4.68 -10.12 2.05
CA MET A 134 3.29 -9.92 1.63
C MET A 134 3.26 -9.24 0.27
N THR A 135 2.50 -9.80 -0.67
CA THR A 135 2.26 -9.18 -1.97
C THR A 135 1.25 -8.04 -1.82
N VAL A 136 1.59 -6.88 -2.39
CA VAL A 136 0.77 -5.67 -2.42
C VAL A 136 0.79 -5.07 -3.81
N LEU A 137 -0.14 -4.16 -4.09
CA LEU A 137 -0.08 -3.30 -5.26
C LEU A 137 0.58 -1.99 -4.84
N LYS A 138 1.76 -1.67 -5.37
CA LYS A 138 2.48 -0.42 -5.09
C LYS A 138 2.16 0.61 -6.16
N ARG A 139 1.77 1.81 -5.74
CA ARG A 139 1.49 2.95 -6.60
C ARG A 139 2.76 3.35 -7.33
N THR A 140 2.67 3.49 -8.65
CA THR A 140 3.74 4.04 -9.47
C THR A 140 3.68 5.58 -9.46
N GLY A 141 4.66 6.22 -10.09
CA GLY A 141 4.60 7.66 -10.36
C GLY A 141 3.76 8.01 -11.60
N GLU A 142 3.17 7.03 -12.26
CA GLU A 142 2.41 7.21 -13.50
C GLU A 142 0.93 7.48 -13.20
N CYS A 143 0.35 8.35 -14.01
CA CYS A 143 -1.06 8.70 -13.97
C CYS A 143 -1.64 8.48 -15.38
N VAL A 144 -2.66 7.64 -15.51
CA VAL A 144 -3.32 7.36 -16.79
C VAL A 144 -4.80 7.70 -16.62
N ASP A 145 -5.28 8.65 -17.43
CA ASP A 145 -6.66 9.14 -17.38
C ASP A 145 -7.13 9.61 -15.99
N GLY A 146 -6.21 10.20 -15.21
CA GLY A 146 -6.48 10.67 -13.85
C GLY A 146 -6.52 9.57 -12.78
N LEU A 147 -6.20 8.33 -13.15
CA LEU A 147 -6.15 7.17 -12.25
C LEU A 147 -4.70 6.82 -11.89
N TYR A 148 -4.49 6.47 -10.61
CA TYR A 148 -3.21 5.95 -10.15
C TYR A 148 -2.95 4.58 -10.77
N VAL A 149 -1.76 4.41 -11.35
CA VAL A 149 -1.29 3.11 -11.83
C VAL A 149 -0.60 2.39 -10.68
N TYR A 150 -0.85 1.08 -10.55
CA TYR A 150 -0.21 0.23 -9.55
C TYR A 150 0.50 -0.94 -10.23
N LYS A 151 1.59 -1.41 -9.61
CA LYS A 151 2.27 -2.65 -10.01
C LYS A 151 2.39 -3.60 -8.81
N PRO A 152 2.36 -4.92 -9.01
CA PRO A 152 2.65 -5.87 -7.95
C PRO A 152 4.03 -5.60 -7.33
N SER A 153 4.12 -5.72 -6.01
CA SER A 153 5.34 -5.55 -5.22
C SER A 153 5.28 -6.45 -4.00
N VAL A 154 6.42 -6.80 -3.42
CA VAL A 154 6.50 -7.51 -2.14
C VAL A 154 6.98 -6.56 -1.05
N ILE A 155 6.35 -6.61 0.12
CA ILE A 155 6.79 -5.89 1.33
C ILE A 155 7.02 -6.87 2.48
N LYS A 156 7.89 -6.51 3.42
CA LYS A 156 8.10 -7.25 4.67
C LYS A 156 7.10 -6.73 5.73
N VAL A 157 6.27 -7.61 6.30
CA VAL A 157 5.26 -7.27 7.32
C VAL A 157 5.57 -8.01 8.61
N ALA A 158 5.59 -7.30 9.74
CA ALA A 158 5.81 -7.94 11.04
C ALA A 158 4.58 -8.78 11.44
N THR A 159 4.72 -10.10 11.52
CA THR A 159 3.61 -11.04 11.76
C THR A 159 3.65 -11.74 13.12
N ALA A 160 4.80 -11.71 13.80
CA ALA A 160 4.99 -12.29 15.12
C ALA A 160 6.21 -11.68 15.82
N CYS A 161 6.40 -12.04 17.09
CA CYS A 161 7.68 -11.85 17.78
C CYS A 161 8.25 -13.20 18.20
N ALA A 162 9.57 -13.32 18.16
CA ALA A 162 10.29 -14.51 18.55
C ALA A 162 11.47 -14.17 19.46
N CYS A 163 11.83 -15.14 20.32
CA CYS A 163 13.05 -15.08 21.10
C CYS A 163 14.22 -15.59 20.24
N ALA A 164 15.17 -14.72 19.92
CA ALA A 164 16.33 -15.04 19.11
C ALA A 164 17.63 -14.79 19.89
N ARG A 165 18.70 -15.51 19.53
CA ARG A 165 20.04 -15.15 20.01
C ARG A 165 20.44 -13.81 19.44
N LYS A 166 21.09 -12.97 20.24
CA LYS A 166 21.70 -11.73 19.76
C LYS A 166 22.75 -12.07 18.70
N VAL A 167 22.78 -11.28 17.64
CA VAL A 167 23.80 -11.38 16.61
C VAL A 167 24.85 -10.32 16.91
N ASP A 168 26.10 -10.74 17.13
CA ASP A 168 27.19 -9.82 17.49
C ASP A 168 27.64 -8.94 16.30
N VAL A 169 27.25 -9.25 15.05
CA VAL A 169 27.52 -8.47 13.83
C VAL A 169 26.44 -8.72 12.76
N ILE A 170 25.73 -7.68 12.31
CA ILE A 170 24.83 -7.77 11.13
C ILE A 170 25.67 -7.52 9.88
N GLU A 171 25.95 -8.55 9.09
CA GLU A 171 26.30 -8.36 7.68
C GLU A 171 25.09 -7.71 6.99
N LYS A 172 25.31 -6.58 6.32
CA LYS A 172 24.25 -5.84 5.63
C LYS A 172 23.61 -6.78 4.59
N GLU A 173 22.33 -7.12 4.77
CA GLU A 173 21.52 -7.75 3.73
C GLU A 173 21.57 -6.84 2.49
N THR A 174 22.27 -7.30 1.44
CA THR A 174 22.14 -6.73 0.10
C THR A 174 20.75 -7.08 -0.41
N GLU A 175 19.93 -6.05 -0.58
CA GLU A 175 18.62 -6.09 -1.23
C GLU A 175 18.78 -6.70 -2.62
N HIS A 176 18.46 -7.99 -2.75
CA HIS A 176 18.29 -8.61 -4.07
C HIS A 176 16.87 -8.31 -4.53
N ASP A 177 16.75 -7.26 -5.33
CA ASP A 177 15.58 -6.97 -6.14
C ASP A 177 15.31 -8.18 -7.06
N TYR A 178 14.25 -8.92 -6.76
CA TYR A 178 13.68 -9.88 -7.72
C TYR A 178 12.78 -9.09 -8.67
N GLU A 179 13.38 -8.62 -9.75
CA GLU A 179 12.67 -8.13 -10.92
C GLU A 179 12.16 -9.35 -11.72
N SER A 180 10.85 -9.45 -11.92
CA SER A 180 10.19 -10.37 -12.85
C SER A 180 8.96 -9.71 -13.44
#